data_AF-A0AA43ENU6-F1
#
_entry.id   AF-A0AA43ENU6-F1
#
_cell.length_a   1.000
_cell.length_b   1.000
_cell.length_c   1.000
_cell.angle_alpha   90.00
_cell.angle_beta   90.00
_cell.angle_gamma   90.00
#
_symmetry.space_group_name_H-M   'P 1'
#
loop_
_entity.id
_entity.type
_entity.pdbx_description
1 polymer ?
#
loop_
_entity_poly.entity_id
_entity_poly.type
_entity_poly.pdbx_seq_one_letter_code
_entity_poly.pdbx_strand_id
1 'polypeptide(L)'
;MVSVKQVVRYAMVVCGLSLLAAPVQANFPSVPKETYEALKLDRSASPKELYEALIKRYMDPEQGVGKGKYGQYWQPVSFSKYFDPHTFYKPPQAVKEVASRQECVKCHTDESPGWVVAWKKSTHA
;
A
#
# COMPACT_ATOMS: atom_id res chain seq x y z
N MET A 1 -41.92 -26.96 -22.45
CA MET A 1 -40.61 -27.29 -23.06
C MET A 1 -39.75 -26.03 -23.09
N VAL A 2 -38.68 -25.97 -22.30
CA VAL A 2 -37.73 -24.85 -22.34
C VAL A 2 -36.91 -24.95 -23.62
N SER A 3 -36.79 -23.87 -24.39
CA SER A 3 -36.06 -23.87 -25.66
C SER A 3 -34.56 -24.02 -25.43
N VAL A 4 -33.86 -24.81 -26.26
CA VAL A 4 -32.39 -24.98 -26.22
C VAL A 4 -31.67 -23.62 -26.23
N LYS A 5 -32.22 -22.62 -26.93
CA LYS A 5 -31.69 -21.25 -26.94
C LYS A 5 -31.76 -20.54 -25.58
N GLN A 6 -32.78 -20.83 -24.77
CA GLN A 6 -32.89 -20.31 -23.41
C GLN A 6 -31.90 -21.01 -22.48
N VAL A 7 -31.73 -22.33 -22.60
CA VAL A 7 -30.74 -23.08 -21.81
C VAL A 7 -29.32 -22.58 -22.07
N VAL A 8 -28.95 -22.35 -23.33
CA VAL A 8 -27.62 -21.82 -23.69
C VAL A 8 -27.42 -20.38 -23.17
N ARG A 9 -28.45 -19.54 -23.22
CA ARG A 9 -28.38 -18.17 -22.66
C ARG A 9 -28.21 -18.18 -21.14
N TYR A 10 -28.96 -19.00 -20.42
CA TYR A 10 -28.79 -19.12 -18.96
C TYR A 10 -27.43 -19.71 -18.59
N ALA A 11 -26.94 -20.70 -19.33
CA ALA A 11 -25.60 -21.27 -19.11
C ALA A 11 -24.48 -20.25 -19.33
N MET A 12 -24.57 -19.40 -20.36
CA MET A 12 -23.59 -18.33 -20.59
C MET A 12 -23.62 -17.24 -19.53
N VAL A 13 -24.80 -16.85 -19.02
CA VAL A 13 -24.92 -15.88 -17.93
C VAL A 13 -24.33 -16.43 -16.62
N VAL A 14 -24.60 -17.70 -16.29
CA VAL A 14 -24.05 -18.35 -15.09
C VAL A 14 -22.53 -18.54 -15.17
N CYS A 15 -21.98 -18.87 -16.34
CA CYS A 15 -20.52 -18.94 -16.56
C CYS A 15 -19.84 -17.55 -16.49
N GLY A 16 -20.49 -16.51 -17.03
CA GLY A 16 -19.98 -15.14 -16.95
C GLY A 16 -19.95 -14.58 -15.52
N LEU A 17 -20.93 -14.93 -14.70
CA LEU A 17 -20.99 -14.54 -13.28
C LEU A 17 -19.99 -15.31 -12.40
N SER A 18 -19.63 -16.54 -12.74
CA SER A 18 -18.69 -17.36 -11.96
C SER A 18 -17.21 -17.04 -12.25
N LEU A 19 -16.88 -16.47 -13.41
CA LEU A 19 -15.52 -16.04 -13.75
C LEU A 19 -15.10 -14.70 -13.12
N LEU A 20 -16.04 -13.90 -12.61
CA LEU A 20 -15.77 -12.57 -12.04
C LEU A 20 -15.63 -12.55 -10.52
N ALA A 21 -15.81 -13.69 -9.85
CA ALA A 21 -15.86 -13.77 -8.38
C ALA A 21 -14.77 -14.65 -7.76
N ALA A 22 -13.73 -15.05 -8.52
CA ALA A 22 -12.58 -15.71 -7.91
C ALA A 22 -11.87 -14.67 -7.01
N PRO A 23 -11.81 -14.90 -5.67
CA PRO A 23 -11.09 -13.98 -4.81
C PRO A 23 -9.62 -13.97 -5.23
N VAL A 24 -9.06 -12.77 -5.44
CA VAL A 24 -7.63 -12.63 -5.66
C VAL A 24 -6.95 -13.15 -4.39
N GLN A 25 -6.22 -14.25 -4.52
CA GLN A 25 -5.43 -14.83 -3.44
C GLN A 25 -4.06 -14.15 -3.40
N ALA A 26 -3.52 -13.98 -2.20
CA ALA A 26 -2.19 -13.46 -1.96
C ALA A 26 -1.11 -14.53 -2.20
N ASN A 27 -1.25 -15.37 -3.23
CA ASN A 27 -0.25 -16.37 -3.56
C ASN A 27 0.87 -15.77 -4.43
N PHE A 28 1.59 -14.79 -3.87
CA PHE A 28 2.69 -14.14 -4.58
C PHE A 28 3.91 -15.09 -4.65
N PRO A 29 4.35 -15.50 -5.86
CA PRO A 29 5.44 -16.48 -6.00
C PRO A 29 6.79 -15.93 -5.55
N SER A 30 6.96 -14.61 -5.55
CA SER A 30 8.15 -13.92 -5.06
C SER A 30 8.25 -13.87 -3.53
N VAL A 31 7.17 -14.17 -2.80
CA VAL A 31 7.17 -14.15 -1.33
C VAL A 31 7.43 -15.56 -0.80
N PRO A 32 8.48 -15.77 0.02
CA PRO A 32 8.79 -17.08 0.61
C PRO A 32 7.66 -17.60 1.50
N LYS A 33 7.47 -18.92 1.55
CA LYS A 33 6.42 -19.57 2.37
C LYS A 33 6.58 -19.27 3.87
N GLU A 34 7.82 -19.14 4.33
CA GLU A 34 8.21 -18.85 5.71
C GLU A 34 7.67 -17.50 6.17
N THR A 35 7.46 -16.56 5.23
CA THR A 35 6.82 -15.26 5.55
C THR A 35 5.36 -15.45 5.93
N TYR A 36 4.61 -16.27 5.19
CA TYR A 36 3.20 -16.54 5.51
C TYR A 36 3.07 -17.31 6.83
N GLU A 37 3.94 -18.30 7.04
CA GLU A 37 4.00 -19.07 8.30
C GLU A 37 4.28 -18.15 9.50
N ALA A 38 5.25 -17.24 9.38
CA ALA A 38 5.58 -16.27 10.44
C ALA A 38 4.43 -15.28 10.71
N LEU A 39 3.63 -14.96 9.69
CA LEU A 39 2.43 -14.11 9.80
C LEU A 39 1.18 -14.91 10.20
N LYS A 40 1.28 -16.24 10.34
CA LYS A 40 0.16 -17.15 10.64
C LYS A 40 -0.97 -17.04 9.60
N LEU A 41 -0.59 -16.91 8.33
CA LEU A 41 -1.51 -16.81 7.20
C LEU A 41 -1.37 -18.02 6.28
N ASP A 42 -2.48 -18.41 5.67
CA ASP A 42 -2.47 -19.31 4.51
C ASP A 42 -2.28 -18.51 3.21
N ARG A 43 -1.72 -19.14 2.17
CA ARG A 43 -1.50 -18.49 0.85
C ARG A 43 -2.80 -18.15 0.11
N SER A 44 -3.93 -18.72 0.53
CA SER A 44 -5.26 -18.36 0.04
C SER A 44 -5.82 -17.07 0.65
N ALA A 45 -5.16 -16.49 1.67
CA ALA A 45 -5.54 -15.20 2.25
C ALA A 45 -5.61 -14.11 1.16
N SER A 46 -6.44 -13.09 1.36
CA SER A 46 -6.53 -11.96 0.44
C SER A 46 -5.29 -11.05 0.52
N PRO A 47 -4.99 -10.28 -0.55
CA PRO A 47 -3.92 -9.27 -0.52
C PRO A 47 -4.05 -8.27 0.63
N LYS A 48 -5.29 -7.93 1.02
CA LYS A 48 -5.56 -7.04 2.14
C LYS A 48 -5.12 -7.67 3.46
N GLU A 49 -5.50 -8.92 3.73
CA GLU A 49 -5.10 -9.63 4.95
C GLU A 49 -3.58 -9.79 5.04
N LEU A 50 -2.91 -10.12 3.91
CA LEU A 50 -1.45 -10.16 3.85
C LEU A 50 -0.84 -8.79 4.16
N TYR A 51 -1.34 -7.72 3.53
CA TYR A 51 -0.86 -6.35 3.76
C TYR A 51 -1.04 -5.92 5.22
N GLU A 52 -2.20 -6.16 5.81
CA GLU A 52 -2.48 -5.80 7.19
C GLU A 52 -1.58 -6.55 8.18
N ALA A 53 -1.35 -7.85 7.95
CA ALA A 53 -0.41 -8.63 8.76
C ALA A 53 1.04 -8.15 8.62
N LEU A 54 1.46 -7.81 7.39
CA LEU A 54 2.79 -7.25 7.13
C LEU A 54 2.99 -5.91 7.83
N ILE A 55 2.04 -4.98 7.68
CA ILE A 55 2.11 -3.66 8.32
C ILE A 55 2.06 -3.78 9.83
N LYS A 56 1.24 -4.67 10.37
CA LYS A 56 1.19 -4.93 11.81
C LYS A 56 2.56 -5.32 12.35
N ARG A 57 3.27 -6.26 11.71
CA ARG A 57 4.61 -6.67 12.12
C ARG A 57 5.64 -5.56 11.88
N TYR A 58 5.55 -4.85 10.75
CA TYR A 58 6.48 -3.77 10.37
C TYR A 58 6.43 -2.58 11.35
N MET A 59 5.25 -2.28 11.88
CA MET A 59 5.02 -1.16 12.82
C MET A 59 5.05 -1.59 14.30
N ASP A 60 5.51 -2.80 14.61
CA ASP A 60 5.61 -3.31 15.99
C ASP A 60 6.96 -2.93 16.62
N PRO A 61 7.00 -2.18 17.73
CA PRO A 61 8.26 -1.81 18.40
C PRO A 61 9.08 -3.00 18.88
N GLU A 62 8.42 -4.13 19.22
CA GLU A 62 9.13 -5.36 19.60
C GLU A 62 9.83 -6.01 18.39
N GLN A 63 9.38 -5.69 17.18
CA GLN A 63 9.96 -6.14 15.91
C GLN A 63 10.93 -5.12 15.30
N GLY A 64 11.15 -3.98 15.98
CA GLY A 64 12.26 -3.08 15.68
C GLY A 64 11.89 -1.68 15.19
N VAL A 65 10.60 -1.31 15.08
CA VAL A 65 10.25 0.08 14.76
C VAL A 65 10.56 1.02 15.93
N GLY A 66 10.88 2.28 15.64
CA GLY A 66 11.13 3.31 16.66
C GLY A 66 12.61 3.46 17.04
N LYS A 67 12.87 4.06 18.21
CA LYS A 67 14.23 4.40 18.65
C LYS A 67 15.08 3.20 19.10
N GLY A 68 14.47 2.01 19.16
CA GLY A 68 15.09 0.78 19.65
C GLY A 68 15.41 0.79 21.16
N LYS A 69 16.00 -0.33 21.62
CA LYS A 69 16.34 -0.60 23.03
C LYS A 69 17.21 0.46 23.71
N TYR A 70 18.00 1.19 22.93
CA TYR A 70 18.94 2.21 23.38
C TYR A 70 18.48 3.64 23.04
N GLY A 71 17.19 3.81 22.73
CA GLY A 71 16.59 5.07 22.32
C GLY A 71 16.75 6.23 23.32
N GLN A 72 17.01 5.92 24.59
CA GLN A 72 17.28 6.91 25.63
C GLN A 72 18.64 7.61 25.49
N TYR A 73 19.61 7.00 24.80
CA TYR A 73 20.98 7.51 24.73
C TYR A 73 21.25 8.46 23.54
N TRP A 74 20.26 8.67 22.67
CA TRP A 74 20.42 9.52 21.50
C TRP A 74 19.16 10.33 21.21
N GLN A 75 19.31 11.44 20.50
CA GLN A 75 18.20 12.29 20.07
C GLN A 75 18.26 12.48 18.54
N PRO A 76 17.10 12.62 17.88
CA PRO A 76 17.08 12.88 16.45
C PRO A 76 17.68 14.25 16.14
N VAL A 77 18.39 14.35 15.02
CA VAL A 77 18.78 15.64 14.44
C VAL A 77 17.68 16.12 13.49
N SER A 78 17.78 17.36 13.02
CA SER A 78 16.77 17.97 12.14
C SER A 78 16.47 17.13 10.88
N PHE A 79 17.48 16.43 10.36
CA PHE A 79 17.37 15.60 9.17
C PHE A 79 16.86 14.17 9.46
N SER A 80 16.86 13.71 10.73
CA SER A 80 16.40 12.36 11.11
C SER A 80 14.95 12.09 10.71
N LYS A 81 14.10 13.12 10.64
CA LYS A 81 12.70 13.02 10.20
C LYS A 81 12.51 12.52 8.76
N TYR A 82 13.54 12.56 7.94
CA TYR A 82 13.51 12.02 6.57
C TYR A 82 14.09 10.60 6.48
N PHE A 83 14.88 10.18 7.49
CA PHE A 83 15.42 8.82 7.57
C PHE A 83 14.49 7.85 8.32
N ASP A 84 13.82 8.34 9.37
CA ASP A 84 12.78 7.61 10.08
C ASP A 84 11.53 8.50 10.23
N PRO A 85 10.72 8.61 9.16
CA PRO A 85 9.55 9.47 9.17
C PRO A 85 8.45 8.94 10.07
N HIS A 86 8.34 7.63 10.28
CA HIS A 86 7.31 7.07 11.13
C HIS A 86 7.47 7.53 12.58
N THR A 87 8.72 7.59 13.07
CA THR A 87 8.99 8.03 14.44
C THR A 87 9.05 9.56 14.58
N PHE A 88 9.58 10.28 13.58
CA PHE A 88 9.97 11.69 13.79
C PHE A 88 9.33 12.71 12.84
N TYR A 89 8.68 12.30 11.75
CA TYR A 89 8.14 13.28 10.80
C TYR A 89 6.91 14.00 11.35
N LYS A 90 6.91 15.32 11.21
CA LYS A 90 5.74 16.17 11.39
C LYS A 90 5.64 17.10 10.18
N PRO A 91 4.43 17.31 9.62
CA PRO A 91 4.24 18.27 8.53
C PRO A 91 4.74 19.68 8.93
N PRO A 92 5.30 20.45 7.98
CA PRO A 92 5.68 21.84 8.25
C PRO A 92 4.44 22.69 8.56
N GLN A 93 4.58 23.64 9.50
CA GLN A 93 3.48 24.52 9.91
C GLN A 93 3.36 25.81 9.07
N ALA A 94 4.34 26.07 8.21
CA ALA A 94 4.43 27.30 7.42
C ALA A 94 3.40 27.36 6.27
N VAL A 95 2.97 26.22 5.75
CA VAL A 95 1.96 26.12 4.69
C VAL A 95 0.67 25.60 5.32
N LYS A 96 -0.35 26.46 5.41
CA LYS A 96 -1.64 26.16 6.06
C LYS A 96 -2.76 25.87 5.05
N GLU A 97 -2.38 25.34 3.88
CA GLU A 97 -3.29 25.07 2.79
C GLU A 97 -3.91 23.67 2.90
N VAL A 98 -5.18 23.56 2.53
CA VAL A 98 -5.81 22.28 2.20
C VAL A 98 -5.86 22.20 0.68
N ALA A 99 -4.94 21.45 0.09
CA ALA A 99 -4.78 21.38 -1.35
C ALA A 99 -5.46 20.14 -1.96
N SER A 100 -6.09 20.34 -3.11
CA SER A 100 -6.52 19.27 -4.02
C SER A 100 -5.33 18.67 -4.79
N ARG A 101 -5.57 17.54 -5.47
CA ARG A 101 -4.55 16.85 -6.29
C ARG A 101 -3.92 17.78 -7.33
N GLN A 102 -4.73 18.57 -8.04
CA GLN A 102 -4.25 19.48 -9.08
C GLN A 102 -3.42 20.62 -8.48
N GLU A 103 -3.79 21.12 -7.31
CA GLU A 103 -3.08 22.19 -6.61
C GLU A 103 -1.70 21.75 -6.11
N CYS A 104 -1.53 20.48 -5.73
CA CYS A 104 -0.22 19.91 -5.42
C CYS A 104 0.77 20.12 -6.58
N VAL A 105 0.38 19.73 -7.79
CA VAL A 105 1.26 19.83 -8.98
C VAL A 105 1.46 21.29 -9.38
N LYS A 106 0.42 22.12 -9.30
CA LYS A 106 0.49 23.54 -9.68
C LYS A 106 1.48 24.29 -8.77
N CYS A 107 1.28 24.24 -7.45
CA CYS A 107 2.15 24.94 -6.50
C CYS A 107 3.60 24.43 -6.57
N HIS A 108 3.78 23.10 -6.58
CA HIS A 108 5.14 22.53 -6.62
C HIS A 108 5.85 22.67 -7.97
N THR A 109 5.16 23.09 -9.04
CA THR A 109 5.84 23.46 -10.29
C THR A 109 6.74 24.67 -10.06
N ASP A 110 6.36 25.56 -9.14
CA ASP A 110 7.13 26.76 -8.81
C ASP A 110 8.03 26.52 -7.58
N GLU A 111 7.49 25.94 -6.49
CA GLU A 111 8.23 25.73 -5.23
C GLU A 111 9.30 24.63 -5.31
N SER A 112 9.08 23.60 -6.14
CA SER A 112 10.00 22.47 -6.27
C SER A 112 9.98 21.86 -7.67
N PRO A 113 10.36 22.62 -8.71
CA PRO A 113 10.20 22.24 -10.12
C PRO A 113 10.85 20.91 -10.48
N GLY A 114 12.01 20.60 -9.88
CA GLY A 114 12.74 19.35 -10.12
C GLY A 114 11.91 18.11 -9.78
N TRP A 115 11.19 18.12 -8.67
CA TRP A 115 10.33 17.00 -8.28
C TRP A 115 9.14 16.82 -9.22
N VAL A 116 8.51 17.91 -9.64
CA VAL A 116 7.37 17.84 -10.56
C VAL A 116 7.81 17.35 -11.94
N VAL A 117 8.93 17.82 -12.46
CA VAL A 117 9.47 17.36 -13.75
C VAL A 117 9.85 15.88 -13.68
N ALA A 118 10.50 15.42 -12.60
CA ALA A 118 10.86 14.02 -12.43
C ALA A 118 9.62 13.12 -12.31
N TRP A 119 8.63 13.52 -11.50
CA TRP A 119 7.38 12.78 -11.34
C TRP A 119 6.62 12.66 -12.67
N LYS A 120 6.45 13.76 -13.42
CA LYS A 120 5.78 13.77 -14.74
C LYS A 120 6.46 12.86 -15.77
N LYS A 121 7.76 12.61 -15.64
CA LYS A 121 8.53 11.71 -16.51
C LYS A 121 8.56 10.27 -16.01
N SER A 122 7.98 9.98 -14.84
CA SER A 122 7.93 8.64 -14.25
C SER A 122 6.63 7.91 -14.60
N THR A 123 6.62 6.59 -14.45
CA THR A 123 5.41 5.75 -14.63
C THR A 123 4.31 6.01 -13.57
N HIS A 124 4.63 6.72 -12.48
CA HIS A 124 3.65 7.02 -11.43
C HIS A 124 2.68 8.16 -11.78
N ALA A 125 3.04 9.04 -12.74
CA ALA A 125 2.21 10.16 -13.16
C ALA A 125 1.13 9.72 -14.15
#